data_AF-A0A8W7PNV1-F1
#
_entry.id   AF-A0A8W7PNV1-F1
#
_cell.length_a   1.000
_cell.length_b   1.000
_cell.length_c   1.000
_cell.angle_alpha   90.00
_cell.angle_beta   90.00
_cell.angle_gamma   90.00
#
_symmetry.space_group_name_H-M   'P 1'
#
loop_
_entity.id
_entity.type
_entity.pdbx_description
1 polymer ?
#
loop_
_entity_poly.entity_id
_entity_poly.type
_entity_poly.pdbx_seq_one_letter_code
_entity_poly.pdbx_strand_id
1 'polypeptide(L)'
;METVAHFMRWAVERGCQVDNVRVAEHAEYGGLGLESCGPIPAGECIITVPRSMFFYVTNEPRYRQLLELMPGAMMSEQGNIMLALALIMERFRAKSDWKPYLDLLPDRYTTPLYYTTEDMGELAETDAFLPALKLCKHIARQYGFIRRFVQEKVDELRDCFTYDVFLTSPNPHLTYPDILQYV
;
A
#
# COMPACT_ATOMS: atom_id res chain seq x y z
N MET A 1 -4.14 -12.59 -14.84
CA MET A 1 -2.90 -13.19 -15.41
C MET A 1 -2.06 -12.22 -16.22
N GLU A 2 -2.63 -11.36 -17.08
CA GLU A 2 -1.85 -10.38 -17.86
C GLU A 2 -1.09 -9.36 -16.99
N THR A 3 -1.73 -8.83 -15.93
CA THR A 3 -1.11 -7.92 -14.95
C THR A 3 0.09 -8.54 -14.24
N VAL A 4 -0.02 -9.82 -13.84
CA VAL A 4 1.07 -10.57 -13.21
C VAL A 4 2.24 -10.71 -14.17
N ALA A 5 1.98 -11.10 -15.43
CA ALA A 5 3.04 -11.23 -16.42
C ALA A 5 3.73 -9.89 -16.72
N HIS A 6 2.97 -8.79 -16.73
CA HIS A 6 3.52 -7.45 -16.90
C HIS A 6 4.39 -7.03 -15.71
N PHE A 7 3.94 -7.25 -14.48
CA PHE A 7 4.72 -7.02 -13.26
C PHE A 7 6.03 -7.83 -13.27
N MET A 8 5.98 -9.12 -13.59
CA MET A 8 7.16 -9.97 -13.59
C MET A 8 8.20 -9.52 -14.63
N ARG A 9 7.77 -9.12 -15.83
CA ARG A 9 8.69 -8.52 -16.83
C ARG A 9 9.35 -7.25 -16.30
N TRP A 10 8.55 -6.33 -15.79
CA TRP A 10 9.04 -5.09 -15.19
C TRP A 10 10.02 -5.34 -14.04
N ALA A 11 9.75 -6.34 -13.20
CA ALA A 11 10.61 -6.70 -12.08
C ALA A 11 11.97 -7.21 -12.57
N VAL A 12 11.98 -8.16 -13.52
CA VAL A 12 13.21 -8.74 -14.09
C VAL A 12 14.03 -7.67 -14.83
N GLU A 13 13.39 -6.81 -15.62
CA GLU A 13 14.04 -5.68 -16.30
C GLU A 13 14.73 -4.71 -15.34
N ARG A 14 14.20 -4.59 -14.10
CA ARG A 14 14.78 -3.77 -13.03
C ARG A 14 15.83 -4.50 -12.18
N GLY A 15 16.17 -5.73 -12.55
CA GLY A 15 17.21 -6.53 -11.89
C GLY A 15 16.70 -7.43 -10.77
N CYS A 16 15.38 -7.61 -10.63
CA CYS A 16 14.83 -8.63 -9.74
C CYS A 16 15.23 -10.02 -10.25
N GLN A 17 15.75 -10.85 -9.35
CA GLN A 17 16.04 -12.26 -9.62
C GLN A 17 14.97 -13.10 -8.94
N VAL A 18 14.38 -14.03 -9.68
CA VAL A 18 13.33 -14.91 -9.20
C VAL A 18 13.63 -16.31 -9.73
N ASP A 19 13.88 -17.22 -8.81
CA ASP A 19 14.29 -18.60 -9.10
C ASP A 19 13.34 -19.59 -8.43
N ASN A 20 12.97 -20.62 -9.18
CA ASN A 20 12.18 -21.75 -8.69
C ASN A 20 10.82 -21.39 -8.04
N VAL A 21 10.29 -20.18 -8.29
CA VAL A 21 8.97 -19.75 -7.86
C VAL A 21 8.25 -18.96 -8.96
N ARG A 22 6.92 -18.93 -8.87
CA ARG A 22 6.05 -18.13 -9.74
C ARG A 22 4.97 -17.45 -8.92
N VAL A 23 4.48 -16.32 -9.41
CA VAL A 23 3.28 -15.70 -8.86
C VAL A 23 2.06 -16.46 -9.37
N ALA A 24 1.22 -16.92 -8.45
CA ALA A 24 0.00 -17.67 -8.74
C ALA A 24 -1.17 -17.12 -7.91
N GLU A 25 -2.39 -17.35 -8.39
CA GLU A 25 -3.60 -16.98 -7.65
C GLU A 25 -4.05 -18.17 -6.80
N HIS A 26 -4.24 -17.93 -5.50
CA HIS A 26 -4.70 -18.90 -4.53
C HIS A 26 -6.00 -18.39 -3.91
N ALA A 27 -7.14 -18.81 -4.47
CA ALA A 27 -8.47 -18.39 -4.02
C ALA A 27 -8.71 -18.71 -2.54
N GLU A 28 -8.16 -19.82 -2.05
CA GLU A 28 -8.24 -20.25 -0.64
C GLU A 28 -7.56 -19.30 0.36
N TYR A 29 -6.56 -18.52 -0.10
CA TYR A 29 -5.88 -17.50 0.70
C TYR A 29 -6.28 -16.07 0.29
N GLY A 30 -7.30 -15.93 -0.57
CA GLY A 30 -7.89 -14.65 -0.91
C GLY A 30 -7.03 -13.78 -1.84
N GLY A 31 -6.14 -14.35 -2.66
CA GLY A 31 -5.43 -13.54 -3.66
C GLY A 31 -4.17 -14.16 -4.26
N LEU A 32 -3.27 -13.28 -4.71
CA LEU A 32 -1.99 -13.66 -5.29
C LEU A 32 -0.99 -14.10 -4.22
N GLY A 33 -0.23 -15.14 -4.53
CA GLY A 33 0.84 -15.67 -3.71
C GLY A 33 2.02 -16.17 -4.55
N LEU A 34 3.01 -16.76 -3.87
CA LEU A 34 4.14 -17.41 -4.51
C LEU A 34 3.99 -18.92 -4.42
N GLU A 35 4.14 -19.59 -5.55
CA GLU A 35 4.12 -21.04 -5.66
C GLU A 35 5.50 -21.52 -6.12
N SER A 36 6.01 -22.59 -5.51
CA SER A 36 7.28 -23.19 -5.96
C SER A 36 7.09 -23.98 -7.25
N CYS A 37 8.08 -23.86 -8.14
CA CYS A 37 8.15 -24.62 -9.39
C CYS A 37 8.90 -25.95 -9.22
N GLY A 38 9.37 -26.23 -7.99
CA GLY A 38 10.16 -27.40 -7.64
C GLY A 38 10.56 -27.41 -6.16
N PRO A 39 11.39 -28.37 -5.73
CA PRO A 39 11.93 -28.43 -4.37
C PRO A 39 12.84 -27.23 -4.08
N ILE A 40 12.70 -26.60 -2.91
CA ILE A 40 13.53 -25.48 -2.43
C ILE A 40 14.20 -25.92 -1.12
N PRO A 41 15.54 -26.11 -1.07
CA PRO A 41 16.25 -26.42 0.17
C PRO A 41 16.22 -25.25 1.15
N ALA A 42 16.29 -25.56 2.46
CA ALA A 42 16.38 -24.54 3.48
C ALA A 42 17.66 -23.69 3.31
N GLY A 43 17.52 -22.37 3.34
CA GLY A 43 18.62 -21.43 3.17
C GLY A 43 18.91 -21.03 1.71
N GLU A 44 18.19 -21.59 0.73
CA GLU A 44 18.28 -21.13 -0.66
C GLU A 44 17.64 -19.74 -0.83
N CYS A 45 18.35 -18.85 -1.53
CA CYS A 45 17.81 -17.57 -1.94
C CYS A 45 17.01 -17.74 -3.24
N ILE A 46 15.68 -17.59 -3.17
CA ILE A 46 14.76 -17.76 -4.31
C ILE A 46 14.33 -16.44 -4.94
N ILE A 47 14.49 -15.31 -4.22
CA ILE A 47 14.12 -13.98 -4.69
C ILE A 47 15.17 -12.98 -4.21
N THR A 48 15.70 -12.17 -5.12
CA THR A 48 16.53 -11.01 -4.80
C THR A 48 15.90 -9.75 -5.40
N VAL A 49 15.55 -8.78 -4.57
CA VAL A 49 14.94 -7.51 -5.00
C VAL A 49 15.97 -6.38 -4.85
N PRO A 50 16.39 -5.72 -5.93
CA PRO A 50 17.24 -4.54 -5.86
C PRO A 50 16.59 -3.41 -5.06
N ARG A 51 17.38 -2.68 -4.27
CA ARG A 51 16.90 -1.52 -3.50
C ARG A 51 16.26 -0.43 -4.37
N SER A 52 16.65 -0.32 -5.64
CA SER A 52 16.03 0.60 -6.62
C SER A 52 14.55 0.29 -6.90
N MET A 53 14.09 -0.91 -6.57
CA MET A 53 12.69 -1.33 -6.68
C MET A 53 11.89 -1.07 -5.41
N PHE A 54 12.49 -0.47 -4.37
CA PHE A 54 11.76 -0.11 -3.18
C PHE A 54 11.08 1.24 -3.43
N PHE A 55 9.79 1.34 -3.13
CA PHE A 55 9.10 2.61 -3.22
C PHE A 55 9.42 3.43 -1.98
N TYR A 56 9.95 4.63 -2.17
CA TYR A 56 10.23 5.58 -1.08
C TYR A 56 9.94 7.01 -1.55
N VAL A 57 9.66 7.88 -0.58
CA VAL A 57 9.47 9.31 -0.85
C VAL A 57 10.83 9.91 -1.22
N THR A 58 10.99 10.27 -2.49
CA THR A 58 12.23 10.86 -3.02
C THR A 58 12.34 12.33 -2.61
N ASN A 59 13.55 12.89 -2.70
CA ASN A 59 13.79 14.32 -2.45
C ASN A 59 13.43 15.21 -3.66
N GLU A 60 12.40 14.83 -4.42
CA GLU A 60 11.90 15.63 -5.54
C GLU A 60 11.23 16.92 -5.05
N PRO A 61 11.28 18.01 -5.83
CA PRO A 61 10.64 19.28 -5.47
C PRO A 61 9.17 19.14 -5.07
N ARG A 62 8.41 18.28 -5.75
CA ARG A 62 6.99 18.04 -5.45
C ARG A 62 6.76 17.53 -4.03
N TYR A 63 7.57 16.55 -3.58
CA TYR A 63 7.41 15.94 -2.26
C TYR A 63 7.90 16.88 -1.17
N ARG A 64 8.97 17.65 -1.45
CA ARG A 64 9.45 18.70 -0.54
C ARG A 64 8.40 19.79 -0.33
N GLN A 65 7.78 20.27 -1.41
CA GLN A 65 6.72 21.27 -1.31
C GLN A 65 5.52 20.76 -0.49
N LEU A 66 5.12 19.50 -0.68
CA LEU A 66 4.08 18.87 0.15
C LEU A 66 4.48 18.83 1.63
N LEU A 67 5.74 18.50 1.91
CA LEU A 67 6.28 18.45 3.26
C LEU A 67 6.24 19.82 3.95
N GLU A 68 6.66 20.86 3.24
CA GLU A 68 6.69 22.24 3.72
C GLU A 68 5.29 22.80 4.00
N LEU A 69 4.30 22.38 3.21
CA LEU A 69 2.91 22.79 3.37
C LEU A 69 2.16 21.96 4.43
N MET A 70 2.73 20.82 4.88
CA MET A 70 2.07 19.90 5.77
C MET A 70 1.86 20.55 7.16
N PRO A 71 0.63 20.50 7.72
CA PRO A 71 0.36 21.01 9.06
C PRO A 71 1.20 20.33 10.14
N GLY A 72 1.65 21.09 11.14
CA GLY A 72 2.41 20.56 12.27
C GLY A 72 1.72 19.39 13.00
N ALA A 73 0.39 19.39 13.05
CA ALA A 73 -0.42 18.31 13.64
C ALA A 73 -0.29 16.95 12.93
N MET A 74 0.28 16.92 11.72
CA MET A 74 0.49 15.71 10.92
C MET A 74 1.95 15.21 10.96
N MET A 75 2.84 15.94 11.64
CA MET A 75 4.28 15.66 11.62
C MET A 75 4.63 14.35 12.33
N SER A 76 3.85 13.91 13.32
CA SER A 76 4.11 12.65 14.03
C SER A 76 3.98 11.41 13.15
N GLU A 77 3.17 11.50 12.09
CA GLU A 77 2.91 10.41 11.13
C GLU A 77 3.37 10.79 9.71
N GLN A 78 4.27 11.78 9.60
CA GLN A 78 4.66 12.38 8.33
C GLN A 78 5.14 11.34 7.32
N GLY A 79 5.98 10.39 7.74
CA GLY A 79 6.51 9.35 6.85
C GLY A 79 5.40 8.52 6.20
N ASN A 80 4.44 8.05 7.00
CA ASN A 80 3.34 7.21 6.55
C ASN A 80 2.38 7.98 5.65
N ILE A 81 2.06 9.23 6.03
CA ILE A 81 1.22 10.12 5.24
C ILE A 81 1.88 10.45 3.89
N MET A 82 3.17 10.79 3.91
CA MET A 82 3.92 11.12 2.69
C MET A 82 4.05 9.91 1.77
N LEU A 83 4.26 8.71 2.30
CA LEU A 83 4.30 7.49 1.51
C LEU A 83 2.94 7.22 0.85
N ALA A 84 1.85 7.30 1.61
CA ALA A 84 0.49 7.09 1.10
C ALA A 84 0.13 8.11 0.01
N LEU A 85 0.47 9.39 0.21
CA LEU A 85 0.27 10.45 -0.80
C LEU A 85 1.12 10.21 -2.05
N ALA A 86 2.38 9.81 -1.89
CA ALA A 86 3.27 9.49 -3.00
C ALA A 86 2.74 8.32 -3.85
N LEU A 87 2.25 7.27 -3.21
CA LEU A 87 1.62 6.13 -3.91
C LEU A 87 0.37 6.55 -4.67
N ILE A 88 -0.47 7.41 -4.09
CA ILE A 88 -1.68 7.91 -4.74
C ILE A 88 -1.33 8.81 -5.95
N MET A 89 -0.35 9.70 -5.81
CA MET A 89 0.12 10.53 -6.93
C MET A 89 0.67 9.66 -8.07
N GLU A 90 1.48 8.65 -7.76
CA GLU A 90 2.00 7.72 -8.77
C GLU A 90 0.89 6.87 -9.40
N ARG A 91 -0.16 6.51 -8.65
CA ARG A 91 -1.33 5.79 -9.19
C ARG A 91 -2.09 6.59 -10.25
N PHE A 92 -2.21 7.91 -10.08
CA PHE A 92 -2.89 8.78 -11.06
C PHE A 92 -1.97 9.33 -12.15
N ARG A 93 -0.67 9.08 -12.07
CA ARG A 93 0.30 9.51 -13.07
C ARG A 93 0.24 8.61 -14.31
N ALA A 94 -0.14 9.20 -15.45
CA ALA A 94 -0.31 8.46 -16.72
C ALA A 94 0.93 7.67 -17.18
N LYS A 95 2.13 8.16 -16.85
CA LYS A 95 3.42 7.51 -17.15
C LYS A 95 4.21 7.28 -15.86
N SER A 96 3.64 6.45 -14.98
CA SER A 96 4.33 6.00 -13.77
C SER A 96 5.16 4.75 -14.06
N ASP A 97 6.43 4.78 -13.70
CA ASP A 97 7.30 3.60 -13.73
C ASP A 97 6.87 2.54 -12.71
N TRP A 98 6.07 2.92 -11.70
CA TRP A 98 5.55 2.03 -10.66
C TRP A 98 4.22 1.39 -11.03
N LYS A 99 3.65 1.75 -12.18
CA LYS A 99 2.34 1.25 -12.62
C LYS A 99 2.24 -0.29 -12.60
N PRO A 100 3.24 -1.08 -13.05
CA PRO A 100 3.15 -2.54 -12.99
C PRO A 100 3.06 -3.09 -11.56
N TYR A 101 3.67 -2.41 -10.59
CA TYR A 101 3.55 -2.76 -9.17
C TYR A 101 2.20 -2.33 -8.59
N LEU A 102 1.77 -1.10 -8.86
CA LEU A 102 0.52 -0.54 -8.34
C LEU A 102 -0.72 -1.27 -8.89
N ASP A 103 -0.69 -1.69 -10.15
CA ASP A 103 -1.77 -2.46 -10.79
C ASP A 103 -1.90 -3.88 -10.21
N LEU A 104 -0.89 -4.38 -9.51
CA LEU A 104 -0.92 -5.71 -8.85
C LEU A 104 -1.45 -5.65 -7.41
N LEU A 105 -1.57 -4.45 -6.83
CA LEU A 105 -2.06 -4.31 -5.47
C LEU A 105 -3.54 -4.72 -5.38
N PRO A 106 -3.96 -5.36 -4.29
CA PRO A 106 -5.36 -5.68 -4.07
C PRO A 106 -6.24 -4.42 -4.04
N ASP A 107 -7.40 -4.48 -4.69
CA ASP A 107 -8.41 -3.41 -4.59
C ASP A 107 -9.14 -3.41 -3.23
N ARG A 108 -9.04 -4.50 -2.47
CA ARG A 108 -9.61 -4.65 -1.13
C ARG A 108 -8.70 -5.47 -0.24
N TYR A 109 -8.70 -5.14 1.04
CA TYR A 109 -7.96 -5.86 2.08
C TYR A 109 -8.93 -6.43 3.11
N THR A 110 -8.45 -7.37 3.93
CA THR A 110 -9.21 -8.04 4.99
C THR A 110 -9.15 -7.29 6.33
N THR A 111 -8.79 -6.01 6.31
CA THR A 111 -8.74 -5.20 7.54
C THR A 111 -10.14 -4.80 8.02
N PRO A 112 -10.33 -4.48 9.31
CA PRO A 112 -11.61 -3.99 9.83
C PRO A 112 -12.16 -2.73 9.13
N LEU A 113 -11.35 -2.03 8.34
CA LEU A 113 -11.77 -0.87 7.55
C LEU A 113 -12.71 -1.24 6.40
N TYR A 114 -12.69 -2.50 5.97
CA TYR A 114 -13.55 -3.02 4.90
C TYR A 114 -14.73 -3.84 5.43
N TYR A 115 -14.90 -3.91 6.75
CA TYR A 115 -15.97 -4.67 7.40
C TYR A 115 -17.30 -3.96 7.24
N THR A 116 -18.34 -4.74 6.99
CA THR A 116 -19.72 -4.26 7.04
C THR A 116 -20.14 -4.02 8.50
N THR A 117 -21.31 -3.42 8.69
CA THR A 117 -21.91 -3.29 10.03
C THR A 117 -22.21 -4.64 10.66
N GLU A 118 -22.49 -5.67 9.86
CA GLU A 118 -22.73 -7.04 10.30
C GLU A 118 -21.41 -7.68 10.78
N ASP A 119 -20.35 -7.60 9.98
CA ASP A 119 -19.01 -8.09 10.36
C ASP A 119 -18.50 -7.45 11.66
N MET A 120 -18.74 -6.14 11.83
CA MET A 120 -18.41 -5.43 13.08
C MET A 120 -19.30 -5.86 14.26
N GLY A 121 -20.53 -6.31 13.99
CA GLY A 121 -21.46 -6.86 14.98
C GLY A 121 -20.96 -8.20 15.53
N GLU A 122 -20.41 -9.06 14.67
CA GLU A 122 -19.80 -10.33 15.08
C GLU A 122 -18.61 -10.15 16.03
N LEU A 123 -17.91 -9.01 15.91
CA LEU A 123 -16.82 -8.69 16.83
C LEU A 123 -17.30 -8.21 18.20
N ALA A 124 -18.55 -7.75 18.36
CA ALA A 124 -18.99 -6.92 19.48
C ALA A 124 -18.72 -7.50 20.88
N GLU A 125 -18.79 -8.82 21.02
CA GLU A 125 -18.54 -9.54 22.28
C GLU A 125 -17.10 -10.06 22.44
N THR A 126 -16.21 -9.67 21.53
CA THR A 126 -14.80 -10.08 21.52
C THR A 126 -13.88 -8.93 21.91
N ASP A 127 -12.68 -9.26 22.39
CA ASP A 127 -11.63 -8.28 22.68
C ASP A 127 -11.13 -7.54 21.42
N ALA A 128 -11.44 -8.03 20.22
CA ALA A 128 -11.05 -7.43 18.95
C ALA A 128 -11.92 -6.23 18.53
N PHE A 129 -13.13 -6.08 19.09
CA PHE A 129 -14.06 -5.00 18.72
C PHE A 129 -13.49 -3.60 18.98
N LEU A 130 -13.03 -3.36 20.20
CA LEU A 130 -12.51 -2.05 20.58
C LEU A 130 -11.27 -1.63 19.78
N PRO A 131 -10.26 -2.51 19.55
CA PRO A 131 -9.17 -2.25 18.62
C PRO A 131 -9.64 -1.93 17.19
N ALA A 132 -10.55 -2.72 16.63
CA ALA A 132 -11.09 -2.51 15.29
C ALA A 132 -11.78 -1.13 15.16
N LEU A 133 -12.65 -0.80 16.11
CA LEU A 133 -13.35 0.49 16.12
C LEU A 133 -12.39 1.67 16.28
N LYS A 134 -11.37 1.54 17.15
CA LYS A 134 -10.33 2.56 17.32
C LYS A 134 -9.55 2.78 16.03
N LEU A 135 -9.21 1.71 15.31
CA LEU A 135 -8.55 1.79 14.00
C LEU A 135 -9.44 2.54 12.99
N CYS A 136 -10.70 2.16 12.83
CA CYS A 136 -11.63 2.82 11.91
C CYS A 136 -11.77 4.31 12.22
N LYS A 137 -11.96 4.67 13.50
CA LYS A 137 -12.04 6.05 13.95
C LYS A 137 -10.75 6.83 13.70
N HIS A 138 -9.60 6.21 13.96
CA HIS A 138 -8.29 6.83 13.76
C HIS A 138 -8.07 7.17 12.28
N ILE A 139 -8.30 6.21 11.39
CA ILE A 139 -8.10 6.35 9.95
C ILE A 139 -9.10 7.32 9.33
N ALA A 140 -10.38 7.28 9.71
CA ALA A 140 -11.37 8.25 9.25
C ALA A 140 -11.00 9.69 9.64
N ARG A 141 -10.49 9.88 10.86
CA ARG A 141 -10.02 11.19 11.33
C ARG A 141 -8.78 11.64 10.55
N GLN A 142 -7.80 10.76 10.33
CA GLN A 142 -6.62 11.07 9.52
C GLN A 142 -7.01 11.48 8.10
N TYR A 143 -7.91 10.72 7.45
CA TYR A 143 -8.43 11.06 6.13
C TYR A 143 -9.04 12.46 6.10
N GLY A 144 -9.88 12.83 7.08
CA GLY A 144 -10.49 14.17 7.12
C GLY A 144 -9.46 15.31 7.13
N PHE A 145 -8.38 15.16 7.91
CA PHE A 145 -7.28 16.13 7.94
C PHE A 145 -6.49 16.15 6.63
N ILE A 146 -6.09 14.98 6.13
CA ILE A 146 -5.30 14.86 4.89
C ILE A 146 -6.10 15.36 3.69
N ARG A 147 -7.39 15.02 3.59
CA ARG A 147 -8.26 15.46 2.50
C ARG A 147 -8.35 16.98 2.43
N ARG A 148 -8.52 17.64 3.58
CA ARG A 148 -8.55 19.10 3.63
C ARG A 148 -7.24 19.70 3.13
N PHE A 149 -6.11 19.16 3.59
CA PHE A 149 -4.78 19.56 3.12
C PHE A 149 -4.62 19.35 1.60
N VAL A 150 -4.99 18.17 1.09
CA VAL A 150 -4.92 17.81 -0.32
C VAL A 150 -5.76 18.76 -1.18
N GLN A 151 -7.00 19.03 -0.78
CA GLN A 151 -7.88 19.94 -1.53
C GLN A 151 -7.37 21.38 -1.58
N GLU A 152 -6.79 21.86 -0.48
CA GLU A 152 -6.27 23.23 -0.36
C GLU A 152 -4.89 23.40 -1.04
N LYS A 153 -4.05 22.37 -1.06
CA LYS A 153 -2.61 22.50 -1.34
C LYS A 153 -2.06 21.60 -2.45
N VAL A 154 -2.83 20.64 -2.95
CA VAL A 154 -2.35 19.61 -3.90
C VAL A 154 -3.28 19.53 -5.11
N ASP A 155 -3.01 20.37 -6.11
CA ASP A 155 -3.86 20.50 -7.31
C ASP A 155 -4.06 19.14 -8.03
N GLU A 156 -3.01 18.33 -8.14
CA GLU A 156 -3.02 17.04 -8.86
C GLU A 156 -4.00 16.01 -8.27
N LEU A 157 -4.27 16.09 -6.95
CA LEU A 157 -5.12 15.14 -6.24
C LEU A 157 -6.46 15.73 -5.79
N ARG A 158 -6.70 17.03 -6.03
CA ARG A 158 -7.86 17.76 -5.51
C ARG A 158 -9.18 17.06 -5.81
N ASP A 159 -9.35 16.57 -7.04
CA ASP A 159 -10.60 16.00 -7.52
C ASP A 159 -10.67 14.46 -7.42
N CYS A 160 -9.54 13.80 -7.15
CA CYS A 160 -9.41 12.34 -7.18
C CYS A 160 -9.18 11.72 -5.78
N PHE A 161 -8.94 12.51 -4.74
CA PHE A 161 -8.64 12.03 -3.40
C PHE A 161 -9.90 11.64 -2.60
N THR A 162 -10.42 10.44 -2.85
CA THR A 162 -11.56 9.86 -2.13
C THR A 162 -11.14 9.01 -0.93
N TYR A 163 -12.10 8.66 -0.07
CA TYR A 163 -11.84 7.77 1.07
C TYR A 163 -11.38 6.39 0.59
N ASP A 164 -12.03 5.84 -0.44
CA ASP A 164 -11.66 4.55 -1.04
C ASP A 164 -10.24 4.58 -1.64
N VAL A 165 -9.86 5.67 -2.31
CA VAL A 165 -8.49 5.86 -2.81
C VAL A 165 -7.47 5.90 -1.67
N PHE A 166 -7.82 6.53 -0.54
CA PHE A 166 -6.97 6.57 0.64
C PHE A 166 -6.85 5.20 1.33
N LEU A 167 -7.92 4.41 1.35
CA LEU A 167 -7.93 3.06 1.93
C LEU A 167 -7.23 2.01 1.04
N THR A 168 -7.28 2.18 -0.29
CA THR A 168 -6.69 1.25 -1.27
C THR A 168 -5.22 1.55 -1.55
N SER A 169 -4.74 2.76 -1.25
CA SER A 169 -3.31 3.03 -1.17
C SER A 169 -2.71 2.10 -0.12
N PRO A 170 -1.55 1.44 -0.38
CA PRO A 170 -0.89 0.61 0.62
C PRO A 170 -0.38 1.51 1.73
N ASN A 171 -1.27 1.83 2.66
CA ASN A 171 -0.94 2.54 3.86
C ASN A 171 -0.15 1.53 4.71
N PRO A 172 1.10 1.85 5.09
CA PRO A 172 1.94 0.96 5.87
C PRO A 172 1.28 0.50 7.19
N HIS A 173 0.39 1.30 7.78
CA HIS A 173 -0.37 0.89 8.97
C HIS A 173 -1.49 -0.12 8.69
N LEU A 174 -1.95 -0.22 7.44
CA LEU A 174 -3.15 -0.97 7.07
C LEU A 174 -2.82 -2.29 6.40
N THR A 175 -1.68 -2.38 5.73
CA THR A 175 -1.46 -3.45 4.75
C THR A 175 -0.33 -4.39 5.14
N TYR A 176 0.69 -3.88 5.84
CA TYR A 176 1.89 -4.63 6.21
C TYR A 176 2.49 -4.14 7.53
N PRO A 177 1.82 -4.35 8.68
CA PRO A 177 2.40 -3.99 9.97
C PRO A 177 3.75 -4.67 10.22
N ASP A 178 4.00 -5.83 9.62
CA ASP A 178 5.21 -6.64 9.84
C ASP A 178 6.36 -6.38 8.84
N ILE A 179 6.12 -5.73 7.69
CA ILE A 179 7.21 -5.42 6.74
C ILE A 179 8.07 -4.25 7.27
N LEU A 180 7.52 -3.40 8.14
CA LEU A 180 8.26 -2.31 8.78
C LEU A 180 9.14 -2.77 9.96
N GLN A 181 9.10 -4.03 10.38
CA GLN A 181 10.06 -4.55 11.36
C GLN A 181 11.40 -4.94 10.73
N TYR A 182 11.50 -4.92 9.40
CA TYR A 182 12.67 -5.39 8.66
C TYR A 182 13.28 -4.35 7.69
N VAL A 183 12.94 -3.06 7.84
CA VAL A 183 13.61 -1.94 7.15
C VAL A 183 14.10 -0.90 8.15
#